data_AF-A0A5B8XZI8-F1
#
_entry.id   AF-A0A5B8XZI8-F1
#
_cell.length_a   1.000
_cell.length_b   1.000
_cell.length_c   1.000
_cell.angle_alpha   90.00
_cell.angle_beta   90.00
_cell.angle_gamma   90.00
#
_symmetry.space_group_name_H-M   'P 1'
#
loop_
_entity.id
_entity.type
_entity.pdbx_description
1 polymer ?
#
loop_
_entity_poly.entity_id
_entity_poly.type
_entity_poly.pdbx_seq_one_letter_code
_entity_poly.pdbx_strand_id
1 'polypeptide(L)'
;MTKKVLVTWVAVGNDPYEFDKQSQRYREVNGAKLVGPTLSLLEGEYSHLRTQIHDVVLLYRDIHSSEREKHAVRDLRAELKKRDIKVHPKAWGGVDPTDHKAIFEFLRKAIPEIRNDFPEAELVVHVSPGTPAMHTVWVLMAETGFIDPPFQIVQSKRESERRGLEALCHEVRGDANRVRIGHPNHTALFVYTKRPAIRW
;
A
#
# COMPACT_ATOMS: atom_id res chain seq x y z
N MET A 1 13.61 -12.33 13.26
CA MET A 1 12.80 -11.17 12.81
C MET A 1 11.67 -11.72 11.95
N THR A 2 10.44 -11.27 12.14
CA THR A 2 9.31 -11.66 11.29
C THR A 2 9.52 -11.08 9.90
N LYS A 3 9.47 -11.93 8.87
CA LYS A 3 9.60 -11.50 7.48
C LYS A 3 8.41 -10.61 7.12
N LYS A 4 8.64 -9.48 6.44
CA LYS A 4 7.56 -8.58 6.00
C LYS A 4 7.37 -8.64 4.49
N VAL A 5 6.12 -8.59 4.05
CA VAL A 5 5.74 -8.55 2.64
C VAL A 5 4.92 -7.30 2.40
N LEU A 6 5.37 -6.45 1.48
CA LEU A 6 4.61 -5.26 1.09
C LEU A 6 3.50 -5.65 0.13
N VAL A 7 2.28 -5.22 0.40
CA VAL A 7 1.15 -5.33 -0.54
C VAL A 7 0.74 -3.91 -0.91
N THR A 8 0.87 -3.57 -2.19
CA THR A 8 0.63 -2.20 -2.65
C THR A 8 0.04 -2.14 -4.06
N TRP A 9 -0.78 -1.12 -4.32
CA TRP A 9 -1.19 -0.76 -5.68
C TRP A 9 -0.09 0.01 -6.40
N VAL A 10 -0.02 -0.10 -7.72
CA VAL A 10 0.83 0.81 -8.53
C VAL A 10 0.19 2.19 -8.58
N ALA A 11 0.91 3.22 -8.13
CA ALA A 11 0.52 4.60 -8.37
C ALA A 11 0.90 5.02 -9.80
N VAL A 12 0.01 4.79 -10.78
CA VAL A 12 0.22 5.05 -12.22
C VAL A 12 0.83 6.41 -12.56
N GLY A 13 0.55 7.44 -11.76
CA GLY A 13 1.09 8.78 -11.97
C GLY A 13 2.34 9.11 -11.17
N ASN A 14 2.72 8.29 -10.21
CA ASN A 14 3.76 8.64 -9.24
C ASN A 14 4.75 7.50 -8.95
N ASP A 15 4.55 6.28 -9.45
CA ASP A 15 5.53 5.19 -9.34
C ASP A 15 6.23 4.96 -10.69
N PRO A 16 7.55 4.66 -10.68
CA PRO A 16 8.45 4.68 -9.52
C PRO A 16 8.87 6.09 -9.08
N TYR A 17 8.61 7.11 -9.90
CA TYR A 17 8.96 8.51 -9.63
C TYR A 17 7.74 9.42 -9.84
N GLU A 18 7.68 10.53 -9.12
CA GLU A 18 6.58 11.49 -9.25
C GLU A 18 6.57 12.13 -10.65
N PHE A 19 5.44 12.01 -11.36
CA PHE A 19 5.24 12.64 -12.66
C PHE A 19 4.27 13.81 -12.55
N ASP A 20 4.73 15.00 -12.95
CA ASP A 20 3.88 16.16 -13.03
C ASP A 20 3.12 16.19 -14.37
N LYS A 21 1.79 16.07 -14.27
CA LYS A 21 0.90 16.09 -15.44
C LYS A 21 0.87 17.46 -16.12
N GLN A 22 1.13 18.56 -15.41
CA GLN A 22 1.08 19.89 -16.01
C GLN A 22 2.31 20.13 -16.89
N SER A 23 3.50 19.85 -16.36
CA SER A 23 4.76 20.01 -17.09
C SER A 23 5.11 18.83 -17.99
N GLN A 24 4.38 17.70 -17.91
CA GLN A 24 4.67 16.45 -18.63
C GLN A 24 6.10 15.92 -18.37
N ARG A 25 6.62 16.14 -17.16
CA ARG A 25 7.97 15.75 -16.77
C ARG A 25 7.96 15.08 -15.39
N TYR A 26 8.99 14.28 -15.13
CA TYR A 26 9.28 13.84 -13.78
C TYR A 26 9.62 15.05 -12.92
N ARG A 27 9.12 15.07 -11.69
CA ARG A 27 9.51 16.08 -10.71
C ARG A 27 10.93 15.81 -10.27
N GLU A 28 11.71 16.87 -10.16
CA GLU A 28 13.11 16.80 -9.78
C GLU A 28 13.39 17.78 -8.64
N VAL A 29 14.24 17.38 -7.70
CA VAL A 29 14.80 18.23 -6.66
C VAL A 29 16.32 18.01 -6.69
N ASN A 30 17.09 19.09 -6.78
CA ASN A 30 18.55 19.03 -6.89
C ASN A 30 19.06 18.14 -8.05
N GLY A 31 18.31 18.08 -9.16
CA GLY A 31 18.66 17.24 -10.33
C GLY A 31 18.38 15.75 -10.18
N ALA A 32 17.80 15.31 -9.06
CA ALA A 32 17.36 13.93 -8.85
C ALA A 32 15.83 13.84 -8.95
N LYS A 33 15.32 12.77 -9.58
CA LYS A 33 13.87 12.51 -9.67
C LYS A 33 13.32 12.25 -8.27
N LEU A 34 12.19 12.89 -7.95
CA LEU A 34 11.46 12.60 -6.72
C LEU A 34 10.90 11.18 -6.76
N VAL A 35 11.21 10.41 -5.73
CA VAL A 35 10.78 9.01 -5.61
C VAL A 35 9.28 8.90 -5.34
N GLY A 36 8.68 7.92 -5.99
CA GLY A 36 7.26 7.59 -5.86
C GLY A 36 6.89 7.06 -4.49
N PRO A 37 5.59 6.88 -4.21
CA PRO A 37 5.14 6.41 -2.91
C PRO A 37 5.68 5.02 -2.56
N THR A 38 5.77 4.10 -3.53
CA THR A 38 6.27 2.74 -3.26
C THR A 38 7.74 2.77 -2.89
N LEU A 39 8.58 3.45 -3.68
CA LEU A 39 10.00 3.58 -3.37
C LEU A 39 10.25 4.41 -2.11
N SER A 40 9.48 5.48 -1.90
CA SER A 40 9.54 6.30 -0.68
C SER A 40 9.36 5.48 0.60
N LEU A 41 8.44 4.51 0.60
CA LEU A 41 8.22 3.63 1.75
C LEU A 41 9.38 2.66 1.98
N LEU A 42 9.98 2.17 0.88
CA LEU A 42 11.08 1.21 0.92
C LEU A 42 12.44 1.87 1.21
N GLU A 43 12.60 3.15 0.86
CA GLU A 43 13.87 3.88 0.97
C GLU A 43 13.92 4.88 2.11
N GLY A 44 12.74 5.34 2.55
CA GLY A 44 12.61 6.44 3.51
C GLY A 44 13.48 6.22 4.75
N GLU A 45 14.21 7.26 5.12
CA GLU A 45 15.18 7.28 6.23
C GLU A 45 14.54 6.91 7.59
N TYR A 46 13.22 7.02 7.69
CA TYR A 46 12.42 6.70 8.88
C TYR A 46 11.60 5.40 8.76
N SER A 47 11.80 4.63 7.69
CA SER A 47 11.10 3.37 7.49
C SER A 47 11.89 2.24 8.15
N HIS A 48 11.51 1.87 9.37
CA HIS A 48 11.97 0.64 10.02
C HIS A 48 11.68 -0.62 9.17
N LEU A 49 10.87 -0.50 8.11
CA LEU A 49 10.49 -1.55 7.18
C LEU A 49 11.52 -1.78 6.06
N ARG A 50 12.40 -0.81 5.78
CA ARG A 50 13.37 -0.85 4.67
C ARG A 50 14.21 -2.13 4.63
N THR A 51 14.65 -2.60 5.78
CA THR A 51 15.50 -3.80 5.89
C THR A 51 14.71 -5.08 6.12
N GLN A 52 13.38 -5.01 6.21
CA GLN A 52 12.53 -6.14 6.57
C GLN A 52 11.65 -6.63 5.40
N ILE A 53 11.54 -5.82 4.33
CA ILE A 53 10.76 -6.13 3.13
C ILE A 53 11.69 -6.59 2.01
N HIS A 54 11.56 -7.86 1.63
CA HIS A 54 12.27 -8.45 0.48
C HIS A 54 11.32 -8.92 -0.63
N ASP A 55 10.02 -8.97 -0.33
CA ASP A 55 8.97 -9.39 -1.24
C ASP A 55 7.91 -8.29 -1.32
N VAL A 56 7.52 -7.94 -2.55
CA VAL A 56 6.47 -6.95 -2.83
C VAL A 56 5.41 -7.61 -3.70
N VAL A 57 4.18 -7.69 -3.20
CA VAL A 57 3.00 -7.99 -4.00
C VAL A 57 2.50 -6.70 -4.65
N LEU A 58 2.57 -6.66 -5.97
CA LEU A 58 2.24 -5.48 -6.76
C LEU A 58 0.90 -5.64 -7.44
N LEU A 59 -0.11 -4.92 -6.94
CA LEU A 59 -1.45 -4.90 -7.51
C LEU A 59 -1.53 -3.85 -8.62
N TYR A 60 -2.04 -4.22 -9.79
CA TYR A 60 -2.16 -3.31 -10.92
C TYR A 60 -3.35 -3.67 -11.83
N ARG A 61 -3.80 -2.73 -12.65
CA ARG A 61 -4.88 -2.95 -13.62
C ARG A 61 -4.31 -3.51 -14.93
N ASP A 62 -4.95 -4.53 -15.49
CA ASP A 62 -4.42 -5.26 -16.66
C ASP A 62 -5.25 -5.07 -17.95
N ILE A 63 -6.54 -5.41 -17.91
CA ILE A 63 -7.42 -5.57 -19.10
C ILE A 63 -7.66 -4.27 -19.89
N HIS A 64 -7.57 -3.12 -19.22
CA HIS A 64 -7.69 -1.79 -19.85
C HIS A 64 -6.51 -0.89 -19.52
N SER A 65 -5.34 -1.51 -19.28
CA SER A 65 -4.13 -0.77 -18.95
C SER A 65 -3.73 0.16 -20.09
N SER A 66 -3.77 1.47 -19.83
CA SER A 66 -3.15 2.46 -20.72
C SER A 66 -1.64 2.23 -20.81
N GLU A 67 -0.98 2.73 -21.86
CA GLU A 67 0.49 2.65 -21.97
C GLU A 67 1.19 3.25 -20.74
N ARG A 68 0.58 4.27 -20.13
CA ARG A 68 1.04 4.85 -18.87
C ARG A 68 1.00 3.85 -17.71
N GLU A 69 -0.06 3.06 -17.59
CA GLU A 69 -0.19 2.02 -16.54
C GLU A 69 0.86 0.94 -16.74
N LYS A 70 1.02 0.47 -17.98
CA LYS A 70 2.05 -0.52 -18.32
C LYS A 70 3.45 0.01 -18.04
N HIS A 71 3.72 1.27 -18.37
CA HIS A 71 4.99 1.94 -18.09
C HIS A 71 5.27 2.02 -16.59
N ALA A 72 4.30 2.47 -15.79
CA ALA A 72 4.43 2.55 -14.34
C ALA A 72 4.72 1.17 -13.70
N VAL A 73 3.98 0.13 -14.10
CA VAL A 73 4.21 -1.25 -13.63
C VAL A 73 5.62 -1.73 -14.01
N ARG A 74 6.00 -1.58 -15.28
CA ARG A 74 7.29 -2.04 -15.81
C ARG A 74 8.46 -1.33 -15.13
N ASP A 75 8.39 -0.02 -15.06
CA ASP A 75 9.48 0.81 -14.54
C ASP A 75 9.62 0.61 -13.02
N LEU A 76 8.52 0.51 -12.27
CA LEU A 76 8.56 0.16 -10.85
C LEU A 76 9.16 -1.23 -10.62
N ARG A 77 8.79 -2.23 -11.43
CA ARG A 77 9.39 -3.58 -11.34
C ARG A 77 10.90 -3.55 -11.60
N ALA A 78 11.35 -2.75 -12.57
CA ALA A 78 12.77 -2.59 -12.85
C ALA A 78 13.51 -1.96 -11.67
N GLU A 79 12.95 -0.93 -11.04
CA GLU A 79 13.53 -0.30 -9.86
C GLU A 79 13.55 -1.23 -8.63
N LEU A 80 12.49 -1.98 -8.39
CA LEU A 80 12.45 -2.98 -7.30
C LEU A 80 13.50 -4.08 -7.53
N LYS A 81 13.65 -4.57 -8.76
CA LYS A 81 14.66 -5.59 -9.09
C LYS A 81 16.09 -5.10 -8.84
N LYS A 82 16.40 -3.83 -9.14
CA LYS A 82 17.72 -3.24 -8.85
C LYS A 82 18.06 -3.24 -7.35
N ARG A 83 17.05 -3.33 -6.49
CA ARG A 83 17.15 -3.34 -5.03
C ARG A 83 17.08 -4.76 -4.44
N ASP A 84 17.20 -5.78 -5.29
CA ASP A 84 17.07 -7.19 -4.90
C ASP A 84 15.73 -7.51 -4.20
N ILE A 85 14.67 -6.80 -4.60
CA ILE A 85 13.32 -7.03 -4.10
C ILE A 85 12.59 -7.94 -5.08
N LYS A 86 12.06 -9.06 -4.57
CA LYS A 86 11.24 -9.99 -5.35
C LYS A 86 9.84 -9.42 -5.54
N VAL A 87 9.39 -9.35 -6.80
CA VAL A 87 8.08 -8.79 -7.15
C VAL A 87 7.10 -9.89 -7.54
N HIS A 88 5.92 -9.86 -6.92
CA HIS A 88 4.80 -10.76 -7.14
C HIS A 88 3.62 -9.98 -7.74
N PRO A 89 3.52 -9.90 -9.08
CA PRO A 89 2.46 -9.13 -9.73
C PRO A 89 1.10 -9.82 -9.57
N LYS A 90 0.06 -9.07 -9.22
CA LYS A 90 -1.34 -9.53 -9.23
C LYS A 90 -2.19 -8.55 -10.06
N ALA A 91 -2.62 -9.02 -11.23
CA ALA A 91 -3.44 -8.28 -12.17
C ALA A 91 -4.90 -8.19 -11.69
N TRP A 92 -5.48 -6.99 -11.77
CA TRP A 92 -6.90 -6.73 -11.58
C TRP A 92 -7.55 -6.38 -12.93
N GLY A 93 -8.59 -7.13 -13.29
CA GLY A 93 -9.34 -6.96 -14.54
C GLY A 93 -10.45 -5.90 -14.50
N GLY A 94 -10.51 -5.06 -13.47
CA GLY A 94 -11.58 -4.08 -13.31
C GLY A 94 -11.52 -2.93 -14.32
N VAL A 95 -12.69 -2.57 -14.85
CA VAL A 95 -12.85 -1.47 -15.83
C VAL A 95 -12.72 -0.11 -15.14
N ASP A 96 -13.46 0.12 -14.06
CA ASP A 96 -13.49 1.40 -13.36
C ASP A 96 -12.68 1.33 -12.06
N PRO A 97 -11.57 2.10 -11.92
CA PRO A 97 -10.74 2.13 -10.72
C PRO A 97 -11.40 2.87 -9.53
N THR A 98 -12.65 3.33 -9.69
CA THR A 98 -13.47 3.94 -8.64
C THR A 98 -14.65 3.06 -8.20
N ASP A 99 -14.84 1.91 -8.85
CA ASP A 99 -15.85 0.92 -8.47
C ASP A 99 -15.41 0.15 -7.21
N HIS A 100 -15.89 0.61 -6.06
CA HIS A 100 -15.61 0.03 -4.75
C HIS A 100 -15.99 -1.46 -4.68
N LYS A 101 -17.08 -1.87 -5.33
CA LYS A 101 -17.54 -3.27 -5.31
C LYS A 101 -16.56 -4.15 -6.09
N ALA A 102 -16.19 -3.74 -7.30
CA ALA A 102 -15.25 -4.49 -8.12
C ALA A 102 -13.86 -4.58 -7.48
N ILE A 103 -13.41 -3.51 -6.82
CA ILE A 103 -12.15 -3.50 -6.06
C ILE A 103 -12.23 -4.48 -4.89
N PHE A 104 -13.30 -4.41 -4.08
CA PHE A 104 -13.49 -5.31 -2.94
C PHE A 104 -13.59 -6.77 -3.38
N GLU A 105 -14.33 -7.07 -4.45
CA GLU A 105 -14.47 -8.43 -4.97
C GLU A 105 -13.17 -9.04 -5.47
N PHE A 106 -12.26 -8.20 -5.98
CA PHE A 106 -10.90 -8.62 -6.30
C PHE A 106 -10.09 -8.87 -5.03
N LEU A 107 -10.03 -7.88 -4.13
CA LEU A 107 -9.20 -7.98 -2.94
C LEU A 107 -9.63 -9.08 -1.97
N ARG A 108 -10.94 -9.35 -1.82
CA ARG A 108 -11.45 -10.45 -0.97
C ARG A 108 -11.02 -11.83 -1.46
N LYS A 109 -10.57 -11.96 -2.70
CA LYS A 109 -10.00 -13.19 -3.26
C LYS A 109 -8.47 -13.15 -3.19
N ALA A 110 -7.88 -12.02 -3.61
CA ALA A 110 -6.44 -11.85 -3.67
C ALA A 110 -5.77 -11.90 -2.30
N ILE A 111 -6.37 -11.34 -1.25
CA ILE A 111 -5.77 -11.31 0.09
C ILE A 111 -5.59 -12.70 0.69
N PRO A 112 -6.60 -13.58 0.71
CA PRO A 112 -6.40 -14.97 1.13
C PRO A 112 -5.32 -15.71 0.34
N GLU A 113 -5.25 -15.51 -0.98
CA GLU A 113 -4.17 -16.09 -1.80
C GLU A 113 -2.79 -15.57 -1.36
N ILE A 114 -2.65 -14.26 -1.17
CA ILE A 114 -1.41 -13.63 -0.71
C ILE A 114 -1.03 -14.18 0.69
N ARG A 115 -1.99 -14.30 1.61
CA ARG A 115 -1.74 -14.91 2.92
C ARG A 115 -1.25 -16.35 2.79
N ASN A 116 -1.83 -17.15 1.90
CA ASN A 116 -1.40 -18.53 1.66
C ASN A 116 0.01 -18.61 1.06
N ASP A 117 0.38 -17.66 0.19
CA ASP A 117 1.72 -17.55 -0.37
C ASP A 117 2.76 -17.12 0.68
N PHE A 118 2.32 -16.42 1.74
CA PHE A 118 3.15 -15.87 2.82
C PHE A 118 2.56 -16.12 4.22
N PRO A 119 2.45 -17.39 4.66
CA PRO A 119 1.68 -17.75 5.86
C PRO A 119 2.22 -17.10 7.14
N GLU A 120 3.54 -17.07 7.32
CA GLU A 120 4.21 -16.56 8.53
C GLU A 120 4.67 -15.09 8.41
N ALA A 121 4.46 -14.45 7.26
CA ALA A 121 4.93 -13.09 7.04
C ALA A 121 3.96 -12.06 7.60
N GLU A 122 4.46 -10.95 8.12
CA GLU A 122 3.61 -9.78 8.38
C GLU A 122 3.29 -9.08 7.04
N LEU A 123 2.00 -8.97 6.72
CA LEU A 123 1.56 -8.22 5.54
C LEU A 123 1.58 -6.72 5.85
N VAL A 124 2.37 -5.97 5.11
CA VAL A 124 2.44 -4.50 5.18
C VAL A 124 1.54 -3.96 4.06
N VAL A 125 0.33 -3.54 4.40
CA VAL A 125 -0.67 -3.04 3.44
C VAL A 125 -0.48 -1.55 3.24
N HIS A 126 0.02 -1.17 2.06
CA HIS A 126 0.30 0.22 1.74
C HIS A 126 -0.90 0.89 1.07
N VAL A 127 -1.54 1.78 1.81
CA VAL A 127 -2.85 2.33 1.44
C VAL A 127 -2.78 3.65 0.68
N SER A 128 -1.59 4.26 0.58
CA SER A 128 -1.42 5.52 -0.15
C SER A 128 -1.57 5.38 -1.67
N PRO A 129 -1.01 4.34 -2.33
CA PRO A 129 -1.11 4.22 -3.78
C PRO A 129 -2.50 3.78 -4.25
N GLY A 130 -2.88 4.26 -5.45
CA GLY A 130 -4.17 3.97 -6.08
C GLY A 130 -5.14 5.16 -6.05
N THR A 131 -6.42 4.88 -6.29
CA THR A 131 -7.49 5.86 -6.20
C THR A 131 -8.00 5.99 -4.76
N PRO A 132 -8.72 7.08 -4.40
CA PRO A 132 -9.40 7.17 -3.12
C PRO A 132 -10.36 6.00 -2.83
N ALA A 133 -10.95 5.41 -3.88
CA ALA A 133 -11.79 4.21 -3.74
C ALA A 133 -10.97 2.99 -3.30
N MET A 134 -9.80 2.77 -3.90
CA MET A 134 -8.88 1.69 -3.50
C MET A 134 -8.42 1.85 -2.04
N HIS A 135 -8.09 3.08 -1.64
CA HIS A 135 -7.74 3.39 -0.24
C HIS A 135 -8.91 3.06 0.70
N THR A 136 -10.12 3.53 0.39
CA THR A 136 -11.32 3.26 1.21
C THR A 136 -11.55 1.77 1.40
N VAL A 137 -11.46 0.97 0.33
CA VAL A 137 -11.66 -0.48 0.41
C VAL A 137 -10.59 -1.14 1.28
N TRP A 138 -9.32 -0.73 1.18
CA TRP A 138 -8.27 -1.27 2.05
C TRP A 138 -8.56 -1.06 3.53
N VAL A 139 -8.90 0.17 3.91
CA VAL A 139 -9.18 0.53 5.31
C VAL A 139 -10.38 -0.28 5.81
N LEU A 140 -11.46 -0.35 5.02
CA LEU A 140 -12.64 -1.13 5.40
C LEU A 140 -12.31 -2.62 5.56
N MET A 141 -11.56 -3.22 4.64
CA MET A 141 -11.18 -4.63 4.74
C MET A 141 -10.36 -4.92 5.99
N ALA A 142 -9.40 -4.06 6.32
CA ALA A 142 -8.59 -4.23 7.51
C ALA A 142 -9.41 -4.09 8.80
N GLU A 143 -10.27 -3.07 8.89
CA GLU A 143 -11.11 -2.83 10.07
C GLU A 143 -12.22 -3.87 10.26
N THR A 144 -12.67 -4.51 9.18
CA THR A 144 -13.73 -5.52 9.22
C THR A 144 -13.21 -6.96 9.28
N GLY A 145 -11.89 -7.16 9.37
CA GLY A 145 -11.28 -8.47 9.56
C GLY A 145 -11.19 -9.33 8.28
N PHE A 146 -11.17 -8.73 7.10
CA PHE A 146 -10.91 -9.44 5.84
C PHE A 146 -9.41 -9.65 5.56
N ILE A 147 -8.55 -9.13 6.41
CA ILE A 147 -7.11 -9.34 6.35
C ILE A 147 -6.70 -10.10 7.60
N ASP A 148 -6.27 -11.35 7.43
CA ASP A 148 -5.84 -12.16 8.57
C ASP A 148 -4.50 -11.67 9.12
N PRO A 149 -4.35 -11.59 10.46
CA PRO A 149 -3.09 -11.23 11.09
C PRO A 149 -2.00 -12.30 10.84
N PRO A 150 -0.71 -11.93 10.94
CA PRO A 150 -0.20 -10.60 11.27
C PRO A 150 -0.21 -9.66 10.07
N PHE A 151 -0.75 -8.45 10.26
CA PHE A 151 -0.68 -7.37 9.26
C PHE A 151 -0.56 -6.00 9.92
N GLN A 152 0.00 -5.06 9.16
CA GLN A 152 -0.04 -3.63 9.48
C GLN A 152 -0.49 -2.82 8.27
N ILE A 153 -1.31 -1.80 8.51
CA ILE A 153 -1.61 -0.78 7.50
C ILE A 153 -0.57 0.32 7.60
N VAL A 154 -0.06 0.76 6.45
CA VAL A 154 0.90 1.86 6.35
C VAL A 154 0.45 2.89 5.33
N GLN A 155 0.57 4.16 5.72
CA GLN A 155 0.36 5.30 4.83
C GLN A 155 1.69 6.06 4.67
N SER A 156 2.17 6.19 3.44
CA SER A 156 3.29 7.05 3.11
C SER A 156 2.83 8.48 2.81
N LYS A 157 3.51 9.49 3.38
CA LYS A 157 3.36 10.90 2.96
C LYS A 157 4.45 11.30 1.97
N ARG A 158 4.14 12.28 1.11
CA ARG A 158 5.15 12.91 0.24
C ARG A 158 6.15 13.69 1.07
N GLU A 159 7.38 13.78 0.61
CA GLU A 159 8.45 14.50 1.33
C GLU A 159 8.08 15.97 1.63
N SER A 160 7.47 16.67 0.67
CA SER A 160 6.99 18.04 0.85
C SER A 160 5.87 18.18 1.90
N GLU A 161 5.13 17.10 2.16
CA GLU A 161 4.06 17.04 3.16
C GLU A 161 4.57 16.57 4.52
N ARG A 162 5.79 16.04 4.61
CA ARG A 162 6.35 15.50 5.85
C ARG A 162 6.62 16.59 6.88
N ARG A 163 6.95 17.84 6.51
CA ARG A 163 7.26 18.93 7.47
C ARG A 163 8.18 18.49 8.64
N GLY A 164 9.12 17.57 8.40
CA GLY A 164 9.99 16.99 9.43
C GLY A 164 9.44 15.78 10.20
N LEU A 165 8.28 15.23 9.82
CA LEU A 165 7.68 14.00 10.36
C LEU A 165 8.14 12.77 9.57
N GLU A 166 8.12 11.60 10.23
CA GLU A 166 8.46 10.33 9.60
C GLU A 166 7.62 10.06 8.33
N ALA A 167 8.19 9.30 7.39
CA ALA A 167 7.52 8.96 6.13
C ALA A 167 6.22 8.16 6.31
N LEU A 168 6.07 7.52 7.47
CA LEU A 168 4.95 6.69 7.89
C LEU A 168 3.98 7.52 8.75
N CYS A 169 2.69 7.53 8.41
CA CYS A 169 1.73 8.35 9.15
C CYS A 169 0.64 7.62 9.92
N HIS A 170 0.38 6.34 9.66
CA HIS A 170 -0.56 5.57 10.47
C HIS A 170 -0.14 4.11 10.50
N GLU A 171 -0.14 3.52 11.69
CA GLU A 171 0.05 2.10 11.92
C GLU A 171 -1.21 1.56 12.58
N VAL A 172 -1.92 0.69 11.84
CA VAL A 172 -3.04 -0.11 12.37
C VAL A 172 -2.54 -1.54 12.42
N ARG A 173 -2.25 -2.05 13.62
CA ARG A 173 -1.90 -3.46 13.80
C ARG A 173 -3.15 -4.28 14.06
N GLY A 174 -3.37 -5.28 13.23
CA GLY A 174 -4.29 -6.37 13.55
C GLY A 174 -3.57 -7.37 14.44
N ASP A 175 -3.82 -7.34 15.75
CA ASP A 175 -3.57 -8.50 16.61
C ASP A 175 -4.89 -9.24 16.83
N ALA A 176 -4.82 -10.55 17.09
CA ALA A 176 -5.98 -11.42 17.35
C ALA A 176 -6.94 -10.91 18.46
N ASN A 177 -6.57 -9.86 19.21
CA ASN A 177 -7.37 -9.28 20.29
C ASN A 177 -7.41 -7.74 20.37
N ARG A 178 -6.86 -6.96 19.42
CA ARG A 178 -7.02 -5.48 19.42
C ARG A 178 -6.49 -4.81 18.15
N VAL A 179 -7.29 -3.89 17.61
CA VAL A 179 -6.80 -2.81 16.76
C VAL A 179 -6.33 -1.67 17.66
N ARG A 180 -5.05 -1.26 17.56
CA ARG A 180 -4.52 -0.07 18.25
C ARG A 180 -4.12 0.97 17.21
N ILE A 181 -4.67 2.17 17.33
CA ILE A 181 -4.28 3.34 16.54
C ILE A 181 -3.23 4.13 17.34
N GLY A 182 -2.03 4.27 16.80
CA GLY A 182 -1.00 5.18 17.32
C GLY A 182 -1.26 6.63 16.87
N HIS A 183 -1.13 7.60 17.79
CA HIS A 183 -1.31 9.03 17.55
C HIS A 183 0.03 9.68 17.11
N PRO A 184 0.00 10.78 16.31
CA PRO A 184 -0.10 12.10 16.95
C PRO A 184 -0.97 13.13 16.19
N ASN A 185 -1.74 13.87 16.98
CA ASN A 185 -2.33 15.19 16.71
C ASN A 185 -3.22 15.35 15.46
N HIS A 186 -4.53 15.28 15.73
CA HIS A 186 -5.65 15.78 14.94
C HIS A 186 -5.89 15.11 13.57
N THR A 187 -6.61 13.98 13.60
CA THR A 187 -7.87 13.76 12.86
C THR A 187 -8.57 12.59 13.53
N ALA A 188 -9.66 12.86 14.26
CA ALA A 188 -10.44 11.83 14.92
C ALA A 188 -11.28 11.08 13.88
N LEU A 189 -11.01 9.79 13.67
CA LEU A 189 -11.98 8.86 13.11
C LEU A 189 -12.52 8.02 14.28
N PHE A 190 -13.78 8.26 14.65
CA PHE A 190 -14.47 7.48 15.68
C PHE A 190 -14.85 6.11 15.11
N VAL A 191 -14.47 5.02 15.79
CA VAL A 191 -14.96 3.67 15.50
C VAL A 191 -15.57 3.07 16.76
N TYR A 192 -16.86 2.72 16.66
CA TYR A 192 -17.59 1.95 17.67
C TYR A 192 -17.01 0.53 17.76
N THR A 193 -16.62 0.10 18.96
CA THR A 193 -16.21 -1.28 19.20
C THR A 193 -17.45 -2.18 19.34
N LYS A 194 -17.46 -3.26 18.56
CA LYS A 194 -18.45 -4.34 18.68
C LYS A 194 -18.18 -5.06 20.01
N ARG A 195 -19.13 -5.02 20.96
CA ARG A 195 -19.06 -5.86 22.18
C ARG A 195 -18.98 -7.34 21.77
N PRO A 196 -18.22 -8.19 22.49
CA PRO A 196 -18.22 -9.63 22.23
C PRO A 196 -19.64 -10.18 22.36
N ALA A 197 -20.00 -11.07 21.44
CA ALA A 197 -21.31 -11.72 21.42
C ALA A 197 -21.55 -12.43 22.75
N ILE A 198 -22.65 -12.08 23.41
CA ILE A 198 -23.19 -12.85 24.53
C ILE A 198 -23.57 -14.22 23.97
N ARG A 199 -22.91 -15.27 24.45
CA ARG A 199 -23.38 -16.64 24.25
C ARG A 199 -24.67 -16.80 25.04
N TRP A 200 -25.75 -17.15 24.34
CA TRP A 200 -26.96 -17.71 24.94
C TRP A 200 -26.77 -19.19 25.17
#